data_AF-A0A0R0GEV4-F1
#
_entry.id   AF-A0A0R0GEV4-F1
#
_cell.length_a   1.000
_cell.length_b   1.000
_cell.length_c   1.000
_cell.angle_alpha   90.00
_cell.angle_beta   90.00
_cell.angle_gamma   90.00
#
_symmetry.space_group_name_H-M   'P 1'
#
loop_
_entity.id
_entity.type
_entity.pdbx_description
1 polymer ?
#
loop_
_entity_poly.entity_id
_entity_poly.type
_entity_poly.pdbx_seq_one_letter_code
_entity_poly.pdbx_strand_id
1 'polypeptide(L)'
;LFCITFLSLLLPNPTYFWAWKSQLSQPVADLVLRNGVIYTSDDSLPFADSMAVANGRVLRVGNRSFFQELEGYGTQVLDLGGKVVVPGFLDSHVHFIDGGLQMMQVKLRGVNKKEEFIRRIKDAAQSTKQGSWILGGGWNNDLWGGDLPAASWIDDVTPNNPVWLSRVDGHTGLVNSVALVLAGITNLTDDPRGGTILRTANGEPPGVLIDSARTLVASKIPEDSVDDRREALLRASNLALTRGVTMILDMGRYYRCDNKVSHALSEWIYIGGVKAFSDGSLGSNSALLYEPYVDHPDNYGVQVIELEALLNMTLESNLNGLLLLLVAIHAIGDKANDLILDMYVVCDSKSQMAQVGRL
;
A
#
# COMPACT_ATOMS: atom_id res chain seq x y z
N LEU A 1 -11.49 53.96 -57.28
CA LEU A 1 -11.65 52.64 -57.92
C LEU A 1 -10.27 52.01 -58.00
N PHE A 2 -10.08 50.86 -57.36
CA PHE A 2 -8.78 50.19 -57.18
C PHE A 2 -8.24 49.61 -58.50
N CYS A 3 -6.97 49.87 -58.79
CA CYS A 3 -6.15 49.07 -59.70
C CYS A 3 -4.81 48.84 -59.00
N ILE A 4 -4.55 47.60 -58.59
CA ILE A 4 -3.35 47.17 -57.87
C ILE A 4 -2.30 46.76 -58.91
N THR A 5 -1.14 47.39 -58.85
CA THR A 5 0.07 47.05 -59.60
C THR A 5 0.77 45.86 -58.95
N PHE A 6 1.02 44.80 -59.71
CA PHE A 6 1.87 43.69 -59.29
C PHE A 6 3.34 44.07 -59.47
N LEU A 7 4.06 44.21 -58.36
CA LEU A 7 5.52 44.27 -58.33
C LEU A 7 6.05 42.84 -58.10
N SER A 8 6.72 42.28 -59.10
CA SER A 8 7.38 40.98 -59.01
C SER A 8 8.69 41.12 -58.22
N LEU A 9 8.65 40.75 -56.95
CA LEU A 9 9.85 40.53 -56.13
C LEU A 9 10.44 39.16 -56.47
N LEU A 10 11.64 39.17 -57.03
CA LEU A 10 12.54 38.03 -57.15
C LEU A 10 12.83 37.48 -55.75
N LEU A 11 12.28 36.32 -55.42
CA LEU A 11 12.66 35.56 -54.22
C LEU A 11 14.02 34.89 -54.45
N PRO A 12 14.98 34.99 -53.51
CA PRO A 12 16.24 34.28 -53.61
C PRO A 12 16.06 32.78 -53.30
N ASN A 13 16.92 31.97 -53.93
CA ASN A 13 16.96 30.51 -53.97
C ASN A 13 16.54 29.76 -52.68
N PRO A 14 15.83 28.61 -52.80
CA PRO A 14 15.33 27.82 -51.67
C PRO A 14 16.41 26.95 -50.98
N THR A 15 17.69 27.21 -51.17
CA THR A 15 18.78 26.38 -50.64
C THR A 15 19.25 26.77 -49.22
N TYR A 16 18.67 27.80 -48.59
CA TYR A 16 19.06 28.24 -47.24
C TYR A 16 18.01 28.01 -46.15
N PHE A 17 16.82 27.48 -46.48
CA PHE A 17 15.74 27.29 -45.50
C PHE A 17 15.76 25.95 -44.74
N TRP A 18 16.74 25.08 -45.01
CA TRP A 18 16.86 23.77 -44.35
C TRP A 18 17.90 23.73 -43.22
N ALA A 19 18.63 24.82 -42.95
CA ALA A 19 19.64 24.89 -41.89
C ALA A 19 19.12 25.45 -40.54
N TRP A 20 17.82 25.78 -40.43
CA TRP A 20 17.24 26.41 -39.23
C TRP A 20 16.22 25.54 -38.49
N LYS A 21 16.14 24.24 -38.81
CA LYS A 21 15.15 23.31 -38.23
C LYS A 21 15.72 22.22 -37.31
N SER A 22 16.99 22.29 -36.91
CA SER A 22 17.57 21.29 -35.99
C SER A 22 18.38 21.83 -34.81
N GLN A 23 18.31 23.14 -34.53
CA GLN A 23 18.56 23.62 -33.16
C GLN A 23 17.27 23.48 -32.36
N LEU A 24 16.83 22.24 -32.17
CA LEU A 24 16.01 21.92 -31.00
C LEU A 24 16.85 22.37 -29.82
N SER A 25 16.51 23.51 -29.24
CA SER A 25 17.12 24.04 -28.02
C SER A 25 17.24 22.89 -27.05
N GLN A 26 18.47 22.55 -26.63
CA GLN A 26 18.65 21.49 -25.65
C GLN A 26 17.71 21.77 -24.46
N PRO A 27 16.99 20.74 -23.97
CA PRO A 27 16.03 20.93 -22.90
C PRO A 27 16.74 21.53 -21.68
N VAL A 28 16.32 22.74 -21.31
CA VAL A 28 16.83 23.45 -20.14
C VAL A 28 16.35 22.73 -18.89
N ALA A 29 17.22 22.56 -17.91
CA ALA A 29 16.87 21.94 -16.64
C ALA A 29 16.11 22.91 -15.74
N ASP A 30 15.12 22.42 -15.01
CA ASP A 30 14.47 23.19 -13.93
C ASP A 30 15.35 23.20 -12.67
N LEU A 31 16.06 22.11 -12.43
CA LEU A 31 16.96 21.91 -11.29
C LEU A 31 18.27 21.26 -11.74
N VAL A 32 19.40 21.81 -11.30
CA VAL A 32 20.73 21.22 -11.44
C VAL A 32 21.34 21.04 -10.05
N LEU A 33 21.59 19.79 -9.68
CA LEU A 33 22.35 19.39 -8.50
C LEU A 33 23.84 19.30 -8.87
N ARG A 34 24.72 19.86 -8.03
CA ARG A 34 26.17 19.84 -8.23
C ARG A 34 26.89 19.46 -6.95
N ASN A 35 28.14 19.00 -7.11
CA ASN A 35 29.05 18.76 -6.00
C ASN A 35 28.43 17.82 -4.95
N GLY A 36 27.74 16.78 -5.42
CA GLY A 36 27.17 15.74 -4.57
C GLY A 36 27.91 14.41 -4.73
N VAL A 37 27.44 13.40 -3.99
CA VAL A 37 27.73 11.99 -4.27
C VAL A 37 26.40 11.34 -4.63
N ILE A 38 26.14 11.23 -5.93
CA ILE A 38 24.85 10.79 -6.45
C ILE A 38 24.95 9.31 -6.80
N TYR A 39 24.29 8.45 -6.02
CA TYR A 39 24.16 7.03 -6.33
C TYR A 39 23.07 6.83 -7.38
N THR A 40 23.39 6.16 -8.49
CA THR A 40 22.50 6.02 -9.65
C THR A 40 21.81 4.66 -9.74
N SER A 41 22.32 3.65 -9.02
CA SER A 41 21.99 2.23 -9.22
C SER A 41 22.29 1.70 -10.63
N ASP A 42 23.15 2.37 -11.39
CA ASP A 42 23.64 1.91 -12.70
C ASP A 42 25.09 1.44 -12.57
N ASP A 43 25.34 0.16 -12.87
CA ASP A 43 26.68 -0.45 -12.78
C ASP A 43 27.72 0.25 -13.67
N SER A 44 27.30 0.91 -14.76
CA SER A 44 28.18 1.63 -15.68
C SER A 44 28.57 3.02 -15.17
N LEU A 45 27.77 3.60 -14.27
CA LEU A 45 28.05 4.89 -13.62
C LEU A 45 27.51 4.87 -12.18
N PRO A 46 28.11 4.10 -11.26
CA PRO A 46 27.52 3.88 -9.93
C PRO A 46 27.38 5.17 -9.11
N PHE A 47 28.31 6.11 -9.32
CA PHE A 47 28.32 7.42 -8.69
C PHE A 47 28.54 8.53 -9.72
N ALA A 48 27.86 9.65 -9.48
CA ALA A 48 28.02 10.90 -10.21
C ALA A 48 28.17 12.09 -9.24
N ASP A 49 28.68 13.21 -9.73
CA ASP A 49 28.81 14.44 -8.92
C ASP A 49 27.69 15.46 -9.17
N SER A 50 26.96 15.31 -10.27
CA SER A 50 25.97 16.27 -10.75
C SER A 50 24.79 15.59 -11.46
N MET A 51 23.61 16.21 -11.35
CA MET A 51 22.36 15.74 -11.97
C MET A 51 21.52 16.93 -12.43
N ALA A 52 20.91 16.82 -13.61
CA ALA A 52 19.93 17.75 -14.12
C ALA A 52 18.54 17.10 -14.16
N VAL A 53 17.52 17.85 -13.76
CA VAL A 53 16.12 17.41 -13.73
C VAL A 53 15.28 18.43 -14.50
N ALA A 54 14.36 17.93 -15.32
CA ALA A 54 13.34 18.73 -15.99
C ALA A 54 11.99 18.02 -15.91
N ASN A 55 10.93 18.74 -15.54
CA ASN A 55 9.56 18.23 -15.44
C ASN A 55 9.46 16.89 -14.66
N GLY A 56 10.12 16.81 -13.50
CA GLY A 56 10.12 15.62 -12.64
C GLY A 56 10.90 14.41 -13.19
N ARG A 57 11.66 14.57 -14.28
CA ARG A 57 12.48 13.50 -14.87
C ARG A 57 13.96 13.88 -14.85
N VAL A 58 14.82 12.89 -14.59
CA VAL A 58 16.27 13.06 -14.71
C VAL A 58 16.59 13.24 -16.20
N LEU A 59 17.16 14.39 -16.52
CA LEU A 59 17.57 14.76 -17.86
C LEU A 59 18.98 14.23 -18.16
N ARG A 60 19.88 14.32 -17.18
CA ARG A 60 21.28 13.89 -17.28
C ARG A 60 21.84 13.65 -15.87
N VAL A 61 22.74 12.68 -15.75
CA VAL A 61 23.52 12.41 -14.53
C VAL A 61 24.97 12.13 -14.93
N GLY A 62 25.94 12.66 -14.18
CA GLY A 62 27.36 12.51 -14.51
C GLY A 62 28.25 13.53 -13.82
N ASN A 63 29.37 13.85 -14.45
CA ASN A 63 30.37 14.76 -13.89
C ASN A 63 30.15 16.23 -14.32
N ARG A 64 30.57 17.16 -13.47
CA ARG A 64 30.23 18.60 -13.50
C ARG A 64 30.42 19.29 -14.86
N SER A 65 31.41 18.87 -15.64
CA SER A 65 31.80 19.51 -16.90
C SER A 65 30.71 19.52 -17.99
N PHE A 66 29.62 18.77 -17.83
CA PHE A 66 28.59 18.60 -18.86
C PHE A 66 27.28 19.37 -18.64
N PHE A 67 27.18 20.18 -17.58
CA PHE A 67 25.88 20.74 -17.18
C PHE A 67 25.68 22.22 -17.52
N GLN A 68 26.73 22.98 -17.85
CA GLN A 68 26.59 24.42 -18.18
C GLN A 68 25.63 24.68 -19.35
N GLU A 69 25.56 23.78 -20.33
CA GLU A 69 24.62 23.90 -21.46
C GLU A 69 23.14 23.66 -21.08
N LEU A 70 22.89 23.07 -19.91
CA LEU A 70 21.56 22.79 -19.38
C LEU A 70 21.07 23.87 -18.41
N GLU A 71 21.94 24.80 -18.02
CA GLU A 71 21.61 25.92 -17.15
C GLU A 71 21.11 27.09 -17.98
N GLY A 72 19.79 27.30 -17.95
CA GLY A 72 19.14 28.40 -18.65
C GLY A 72 18.47 29.36 -17.69
N TYR A 73 17.69 30.27 -18.27
CA TYR A 73 16.88 31.19 -17.49
C TYR A 73 15.84 30.43 -16.65
N GLY A 74 15.88 30.61 -15.33
CA GLY A 74 14.97 29.95 -14.38
C GLY A 74 15.49 28.64 -13.78
N THR A 75 16.61 28.09 -14.28
CA THR A 75 17.22 26.90 -13.68
C THR A 75 17.65 27.18 -12.25
N GLN A 76 17.15 26.38 -11.31
CA GLN A 76 17.66 26.39 -9.94
C GLN A 76 18.93 25.54 -9.87
N VAL A 77 20.03 26.12 -9.39
CA VAL A 77 21.29 25.40 -9.20
C VAL A 77 21.54 25.19 -7.72
N LEU A 78 21.67 23.94 -7.28
CA LEU A 78 21.92 23.55 -5.90
C LEU A 78 23.30 22.91 -5.76
N ASP A 79 24.19 23.56 -5.03
CA ASP A 79 25.45 22.97 -4.59
C ASP A 79 25.20 22.11 -3.33
N LEU A 80 25.44 20.81 -3.45
CA LEU A 80 25.17 19.84 -2.39
C LEU A 80 26.26 19.82 -1.31
N GLY A 81 27.44 20.38 -1.57
CA GLY A 81 28.55 20.43 -0.60
C GLY A 81 29.04 19.05 -0.16
N GLY A 82 29.09 18.10 -1.09
CA GLY A 82 29.48 16.70 -0.86
C GLY A 82 28.39 15.80 -0.27
N LYS A 83 27.15 16.30 -0.11
CA LYS A 83 26.03 15.47 0.38
C LYS A 83 25.68 14.37 -0.61
N VAL A 84 25.11 13.29 -0.08
CA VAL A 84 24.71 12.11 -0.83
C VAL A 84 23.29 12.29 -1.37
N VAL A 85 23.08 11.88 -2.61
CA VAL A 85 21.76 11.71 -3.23
C VAL A 85 21.58 10.23 -3.56
N VAL A 86 20.43 9.68 -3.19
CA VAL A 86 20.02 8.31 -3.51
C VAL A 86 18.63 8.35 -4.15
N PRO A 87 18.25 7.31 -4.93
CA PRO A 87 16.87 7.15 -5.36
C PRO A 87 15.92 7.16 -4.16
N GLY A 88 14.77 7.80 -4.32
CA GLY A 88 13.72 7.73 -3.30
C GLY A 88 13.28 6.28 -3.09
N PHE A 89 12.97 5.92 -1.83
CA PHE A 89 12.60 4.56 -1.50
C PHE A 89 11.24 4.20 -2.09
N LEU A 90 11.13 2.95 -2.54
CA LEU A 90 9.89 2.33 -2.97
C LEU A 90 9.46 1.30 -1.93
N ASP A 91 8.26 1.44 -1.39
CA ASP A 91 7.64 0.40 -0.58
C ASP A 91 6.74 -0.46 -1.48
N SER A 92 7.18 -1.69 -1.78
CA SER A 92 6.50 -2.56 -2.74
C SER A 92 5.27 -3.26 -2.17
N HIS A 93 4.98 -3.09 -0.88
CA HIS A 93 3.81 -3.69 -0.26
C HIS A 93 3.48 -2.96 1.05
N VAL A 94 2.45 -2.11 1.00
CA VAL A 94 1.95 -1.43 2.19
C VAL A 94 0.43 -1.34 2.15
N HIS A 95 -0.20 -1.29 3.33
CA HIS A 95 -1.60 -0.90 3.47
C HIS A 95 -1.65 0.60 3.79
N PHE A 96 -1.54 1.43 2.74
CA PHE A 96 -1.23 2.85 2.86
C PHE A 96 -2.40 3.65 3.43
N ILE A 97 -3.60 3.44 2.90
CA ILE A 97 -4.81 4.10 3.38
C ILE A 97 -5.13 3.64 4.80
N ASP A 98 -5.05 2.34 5.10
CA ASP A 98 -5.27 1.81 6.44
C ASP A 98 -4.26 2.37 7.45
N GLY A 99 -3.00 2.51 7.06
CA GLY A 99 -1.98 3.18 7.86
C GLY A 99 -2.35 4.63 8.17
N GLY A 100 -2.84 5.37 7.18
CA GLY A 100 -3.36 6.73 7.36
C GLY A 100 -4.58 6.81 8.27
N LEU A 101 -5.54 5.87 8.13
CA LEU A 101 -6.71 5.75 8.99
C LEU A 101 -6.29 5.50 10.44
N GLN A 102 -5.34 4.58 10.66
CA GLN A 102 -4.80 4.29 11.99
C GLN A 102 -4.17 5.53 12.66
N MET A 103 -3.63 6.48 11.89
CA MET A 103 -3.07 7.73 12.45
C MET A 103 -4.13 8.68 13.02
N MET A 104 -5.41 8.47 12.68
CA MET A 104 -6.57 9.22 13.19
C MET A 104 -7.25 8.52 14.38
N GLN A 105 -6.91 7.26 14.62
CA GLN A 105 -7.51 6.39 15.62
C GLN A 105 -6.79 6.45 16.97
N VAL A 106 -7.27 5.69 17.96
CA VAL A 106 -6.61 5.58 19.27
C VAL A 106 -5.23 4.94 19.10
N LYS A 107 -4.18 5.73 19.37
CA LYS A 107 -2.79 5.31 19.21
C LYS A 107 -2.35 4.49 20.41
N LEU A 108 -2.16 3.19 20.22
CA LEU A 108 -1.74 2.27 21.27
C LEU A 108 -0.33 1.72 21.06
N ARG A 109 0.35 2.12 19.97
CA ARG A 109 1.75 1.78 19.72
C ARG A 109 2.67 2.30 20.82
N GLY A 110 3.51 1.41 21.35
CA GLY A 110 4.48 1.71 22.41
C GLY A 110 3.88 1.85 23.82
N VAL A 111 2.59 1.61 24.01
CA VAL A 111 1.99 1.56 25.36
C VAL A 111 2.52 0.32 26.08
N ASN A 112 3.08 0.52 27.28
CA ASN A 112 3.74 -0.52 28.08
C ASN A 112 3.14 -0.67 29.49
N LYS A 113 1.99 -0.05 29.76
CA LYS A 113 1.24 -0.17 31.02
C LYS A 113 -0.25 -0.29 30.75
N LYS A 114 -0.91 -1.19 31.47
CA LYS A 114 -2.36 -1.41 31.39
C LYS A 114 -3.14 -0.14 31.67
N GLU A 115 -2.72 0.66 32.64
CA GLU A 115 -3.41 1.90 33.02
C GLU A 115 -3.38 2.94 31.90
N GLU A 116 -2.24 3.06 31.21
CA GLU A 116 -2.10 3.95 30.05
C GLU A 116 -2.93 3.47 28.86
N PHE A 117 -3.01 2.15 28.64
CA PHE A 117 -3.85 1.54 27.62
C PHE A 117 -5.32 1.94 27.84
N ILE A 118 -5.84 1.73 29.05
CA ILE A 118 -7.22 2.06 29.43
C ILE A 118 -7.44 3.58 29.34
N ARG A 119 -6.49 4.39 29.81
CA ARG A 119 -6.60 5.86 29.79
C ARG A 119 -6.78 6.40 28.37
N ARG A 120 -5.98 5.95 27.40
CA ARG A 120 -6.10 6.43 26.00
C ARG A 120 -7.46 6.11 25.39
N ILE A 121 -8.02 4.95 25.73
CA ILE A 121 -9.33 4.52 25.24
C ILE A 121 -10.44 5.33 25.91
N LYS A 122 -10.31 5.59 27.23
CA LYS A 122 -11.20 6.48 27.97
C LYS A 122 -11.23 7.89 27.38
N ASP A 123 -10.06 8.48 27.11
CA ASP A 123 -9.96 9.82 26.53
C ASP A 123 -10.65 9.88 25.15
N ALA A 124 -10.48 8.84 24.33
CA ALA A 124 -11.17 8.73 23.05
C ALA A 124 -12.69 8.62 23.21
N ALA A 125 -13.16 7.78 24.14
CA ALA A 125 -14.57 7.57 24.42
C ALA A 125 -15.28 8.86 24.87
N GLN A 126 -14.60 9.72 25.64
CA GLN A 126 -15.15 11.01 26.08
C GLN A 126 -15.40 12.00 24.94
N SER A 127 -14.65 11.87 23.84
CA SER A 127 -14.77 12.74 22.65
C SER A 127 -15.62 12.14 21.53
N THR A 128 -15.95 10.84 21.62
CA THR A 128 -16.68 10.11 20.59
C THR A 128 -18.19 10.14 20.87
N LYS A 129 -18.99 10.40 19.85
CA LYS A 129 -20.46 10.37 19.94
C LYS A 129 -20.91 8.99 20.43
N GLN A 130 -21.88 8.94 21.34
CA GLN A 130 -22.46 7.67 21.81
C GLN A 130 -22.98 6.83 20.62
N GLY A 131 -22.73 5.52 20.67
CA GLY A 131 -23.06 4.56 19.61
C GLY A 131 -22.09 4.54 18.43
N SER A 132 -21.19 5.52 18.30
CA SER A 132 -20.14 5.50 17.27
C SER A 132 -18.99 4.58 17.67
N TRP A 133 -18.33 3.96 16.68
CA TRP A 133 -17.19 3.07 16.90
C TRP A 133 -15.97 3.83 17.40
N ILE A 134 -15.30 3.27 18.40
CA ILE A 134 -13.96 3.68 18.82
C ILE A 134 -12.98 2.69 18.19
N LEU A 135 -12.23 3.18 17.22
CA LEU A 135 -11.22 2.41 16.51
C LEU A 135 -9.82 2.78 17.01
N GLY A 136 -8.90 1.82 17.00
CA GLY A 136 -7.54 2.01 17.49
C GLY A 136 -6.65 0.83 17.16
N GLY A 137 -5.39 0.95 17.55
CA GLY A 137 -4.50 -0.19 17.45
C GLY A 137 -3.02 0.11 17.59
N GLY A 138 -2.24 -0.89 17.18
CA GLY A 138 -0.80 -0.93 17.32
C GLY A 138 -0.34 -1.38 18.71
N TRP A 139 -1.25 -1.91 19.53
CA TRP A 139 -0.89 -2.40 20.85
C TRP A 139 -0.06 -3.67 20.77
N ASN A 140 0.81 -3.87 21.76
CA ASN A 140 1.60 -5.09 21.89
C ASN A 140 1.65 -5.49 23.37
N ASN A 141 0.99 -6.61 23.70
CA ASN A 141 0.94 -7.16 25.05
C ASN A 141 2.31 -7.51 25.62
N ASP A 142 3.29 -7.82 24.78
CA ASP A 142 4.65 -8.13 25.20
C ASP A 142 5.31 -6.94 25.93
N LEU A 143 4.83 -5.71 25.69
CA LEU A 143 5.35 -4.50 26.33
C LEU A 143 4.89 -4.30 27.78
N TRP A 144 3.83 -4.99 28.22
CA TRP A 144 3.27 -4.83 29.56
C TRP A 144 3.17 -6.13 30.37
N GLY A 145 3.92 -7.17 29.97
CA GLY A 145 4.01 -8.43 30.71
C GLY A 145 3.47 -9.66 29.99
N GLY A 146 3.04 -9.53 28.73
CA GLY A 146 2.59 -10.65 27.90
C GLY A 146 1.11 -10.99 28.02
N ASP A 147 0.42 -10.53 29.08
CA ASP A 147 -1.01 -10.75 29.23
C ASP A 147 -1.82 -10.07 28.12
N LEU A 148 -2.68 -10.85 27.45
CA LEU A 148 -3.63 -10.33 26.48
C LEU A 148 -4.66 -9.41 27.17
N PRO A 149 -5.05 -8.30 26.53
CA PRO A 149 -6.11 -7.47 27.07
C PRO A 149 -7.46 -8.19 26.96
N ALA A 150 -8.44 -7.74 27.75
CA ALA A 150 -9.81 -8.27 27.73
C ALA A 150 -10.83 -7.13 27.68
N ALA A 151 -12.04 -7.42 27.19
CA ALA A 151 -13.18 -6.50 27.14
C ALA A 151 -13.41 -5.83 28.51
N SER A 152 -13.30 -6.60 29.59
CA SER A 152 -13.43 -6.13 30.97
C SER A 152 -12.43 -5.05 31.38
N TRP A 153 -11.32 -4.85 30.66
CA TRP A 153 -10.41 -3.75 30.91
C TRP A 153 -10.97 -2.40 30.47
N ILE A 154 -11.90 -2.41 29.50
CA ILE A 154 -12.35 -1.21 28.78
C ILE A 154 -13.86 -1.02 28.80
N ASP A 155 -14.65 -2.01 29.24
CA ASP A 155 -16.12 -1.93 29.30
C ASP A 155 -16.60 -0.73 30.13
N ASP A 156 -16.04 -0.52 31.34
CA ASP A 156 -16.42 0.58 32.23
C ASP A 156 -16.17 1.97 31.63
N VAL A 157 -15.17 2.09 30.74
CA VAL A 157 -14.81 3.36 30.09
C VAL A 157 -15.41 3.50 28.69
N THR A 158 -16.07 2.46 28.16
CA THR A 158 -16.72 2.46 26.83
C THR A 158 -18.15 1.90 26.82
N PRO A 159 -19.00 2.18 27.83
CA PRO A 159 -20.26 1.46 28.03
C PRO A 159 -21.29 1.65 26.89
N ASN A 160 -21.15 2.72 26.11
CA ASN A 160 -22.11 3.10 25.06
C ASN A 160 -21.50 3.11 23.65
N ASN A 161 -20.26 2.64 23.51
CA ASN A 161 -19.52 2.73 22.26
C ASN A 161 -18.91 1.37 21.93
N PRO A 162 -19.18 0.78 20.76
CA PRO A 162 -18.44 -0.40 20.34
C PRO A 162 -16.97 -0.06 20.10
N VAL A 163 -16.09 -0.97 20.48
CA VAL A 163 -14.64 -0.78 20.39
C VAL A 163 -14.03 -1.87 19.52
N TRP A 164 -13.11 -1.48 18.63
CA TRP A 164 -12.23 -2.39 17.90
C TRP A 164 -10.78 -1.88 17.96
N LEU A 165 -9.87 -2.69 18.53
CA LEU A 165 -8.46 -2.33 18.69
C LEU A 165 -7.54 -3.39 18.08
N SER A 166 -6.91 -3.08 16.95
CA SER A 166 -5.98 -4.02 16.30
C SER A 166 -4.66 -4.13 17.06
N ARG A 167 -4.16 -5.36 17.24
CA ARG A 167 -2.79 -5.62 17.70
C ARG A 167 -1.79 -5.19 16.64
N VAL A 168 -0.54 -4.99 17.05
CA VAL A 168 0.59 -4.60 16.18
C VAL A 168 0.86 -5.61 15.06
N ASP A 169 0.51 -6.89 15.26
CA ASP A 169 0.70 -7.95 14.27
C ASP A 169 -0.28 -7.85 13.10
N GLY A 170 -1.36 -7.08 13.22
CA GLY A 170 -2.40 -7.03 12.19
C GLY A 170 -3.23 -8.32 12.07
N HIS A 171 -3.08 -9.29 12.98
CA HIS A 171 -3.78 -10.59 13.01
C HIS A 171 -4.69 -10.77 14.22
N THR A 172 -4.42 -10.05 15.31
CA THR A 172 -5.22 -10.11 16.54
C THR A 172 -5.96 -8.78 16.77
N GLY A 173 -7.16 -8.81 17.34
CA GLY A 173 -7.89 -7.61 17.73
C GLY A 173 -8.61 -7.79 19.07
N LEU A 174 -8.78 -6.68 19.80
CA LEU A 174 -9.60 -6.60 21.01
C LEU A 174 -10.92 -5.88 20.69
N VAL A 175 -12.02 -6.46 21.16
CA VAL A 175 -13.35 -5.85 21.19
C VAL A 175 -13.90 -5.78 22.60
N ASN A 176 -14.72 -4.78 22.87
CA ASN A 176 -15.45 -4.68 24.14
C ASN A 176 -16.77 -5.47 24.11
N SER A 177 -17.44 -5.56 25.25
CA SER A 177 -18.70 -6.31 25.39
C SER A 177 -19.81 -5.76 24.48
N VAL A 178 -19.85 -4.44 24.25
CA VAL A 178 -20.80 -3.81 23.31
C VAL A 178 -20.59 -4.33 21.88
N ALA A 179 -19.34 -4.40 21.42
CA ALA A 179 -19.01 -4.90 20.09
C ALA A 179 -19.26 -6.41 19.94
N LEU A 180 -19.03 -7.22 21.00
CA LEU A 180 -19.37 -8.65 21.01
C LEU A 180 -20.88 -8.86 20.80
N VAL A 181 -21.71 -8.12 21.54
CA VAL A 181 -23.18 -8.19 21.41
C VAL A 181 -23.62 -7.78 20.01
N LEU A 182 -23.08 -6.69 19.47
CA LEU A 182 -23.40 -6.23 18.11
C LEU A 182 -22.99 -7.24 17.01
N ALA A 183 -21.91 -7.98 17.23
CA ALA A 183 -21.44 -9.02 16.32
C ALA A 183 -22.17 -10.36 16.51
N GLY A 184 -22.94 -10.54 17.59
CA GLY A 184 -23.60 -11.81 17.92
C GLY A 184 -22.62 -12.89 18.38
N ILE A 185 -21.47 -12.49 18.93
CA ILE A 185 -20.46 -13.43 19.43
C ILE A 185 -20.81 -13.80 20.87
N THR A 186 -20.91 -15.11 21.12
CA THR A 186 -21.25 -15.70 22.42
C THR A 186 -20.31 -16.88 22.71
N ASN A 187 -20.44 -17.47 23.90
CA ASN A 187 -19.76 -18.72 24.25
C ASN A 187 -20.14 -19.93 23.36
N LEU A 188 -21.25 -19.84 22.61
CA LEU A 188 -21.73 -20.87 21.67
C LEU A 188 -21.34 -20.59 20.21
N THR A 189 -20.73 -19.45 19.91
CA THR A 189 -20.34 -19.11 18.54
C THR A 189 -19.16 -19.97 18.14
N ASP A 190 -19.25 -20.73 17.05
CA ASP A 190 -18.13 -21.51 16.53
C ASP A 190 -17.02 -20.61 15.98
N ASP A 191 -15.79 -21.13 16.01
CA ASP A 191 -14.65 -20.48 15.36
C ASP A 191 -14.81 -20.54 13.83
N PRO A 192 -14.68 -19.43 13.08
CA PRO A 192 -14.74 -19.48 11.64
C PRO A 192 -13.49 -20.17 11.07
N ARG A 193 -13.60 -20.73 9.86
CA ARG A 193 -12.44 -21.34 9.18
C ARG A 193 -11.27 -20.35 9.10
N GLY A 194 -10.11 -20.77 9.62
CA GLY A 194 -8.90 -19.93 9.66
C GLY A 194 -8.96 -18.78 10.65
N GLY A 195 -9.78 -18.85 11.69
CA GLY A 195 -9.80 -17.86 12.76
C GLY A 195 -10.17 -18.47 14.09
N THR A 196 -9.87 -17.75 15.17
CA THR A 196 -10.14 -18.22 16.53
C THR A 196 -10.79 -17.11 17.35
N ILE A 197 -11.89 -17.44 18.02
CA ILE A 197 -12.46 -16.62 19.09
C ILE A 197 -11.80 -17.10 20.37
N LEU A 198 -10.96 -16.27 20.99
CA LEU A 198 -10.36 -16.66 22.26
C LEU A 198 -11.47 -16.83 23.29
N ARG A 199 -11.38 -17.87 24.11
CA ARG A 199 -12.34 -18.13 25.19
C ARG A 199 -11.59 -18.25 26.51
N THR A 200 -12.22 -17.73 27.56
CA THR A 200 -11.77 -17.97 28.94
C THR A 200 -12.00 -19.42 29.33
N ALA A 201 -11.48 -19.84 30.49
CA ALA A 201 -11.70 -21.19 31.02
C ALA A 201 -13.20 -21.56 31.19
N ASN A 202 -14.07 -20.56 31.31
CA ASN A 202 -15.52 -20.74 31.44
C ASN A 202 -16.25 -20.73 30.08
N GLY A 203 -15.53 -20.65 28.96
CA GLY A 203 -16.10 -20.57 27.62
C GLY A 203 -16.47 -19.16 27.15
N GLU A 204 -16.47 -18.16 28.03
CA GLU A 204 -16.84 -16.79 27.67
C GLU A 204 -15.76 -16.11 26.83
N PRO A 205 -16.13 -15.41 25.72
CA PRO A 205 -15.17 -14.70 24.89
C PRO A 205 -14.73 -13.39 25.57
N PRO A 206 -13.45 -13.21 25.93
CA PRO A 206 -12.97 -11.98 26.56
C PRO A 206 -12.75 -10.85 25.54
N GLY A 207 -13.22 -11.01 24.31
CA GLY A 207 -13.11 -10.00 23.25
C GLY A 207 -11.84 -10.07 22.39
N VAL A 208 -11.01 -11.10 22.53
CA VAL A 208 -9.83 -11.28 21.65
C VAL A 208 -10.20 -12.16 20.45
N LEU A 209 -10.05 -11.61 19.24
CA LEU A 209 -10.37 -12.27 17.97
C LEU A 209 -9.11 -12.37 17.09
N ILE A 210 -8.86 -13.55 16.53
CA ILE A 210 -7.66 -13.88 15.75
C ILE A 210 -8.06 -14.26 14.31
N ASP A 211 -7.31 -13.74 13.34
CA ASP A 211 -7.46 -14.00 11.90
C ASP A 211 -8.91 -13.87 11.40
N SER A 212 -9.50 -14.92 10.82
CA SER A 212 -10.85 -14.86 10.24
C SER A 212 -11.94 -14.50 11.27
N ALA A 213 -11.72 -14.74 12.57
CA ALA A 213 -12.68 -14.36 13.61
C ALA A 213 -12.93 -12.86 13.67
N ARG A 214 -11.96 -12.05 13.22
CA ARG A 214 -12.07 -10.60 13.15
C ARG A 214 -13.15 -10.13 12.17
N THR A 215 -13.43 -10.92 11.13
CA THR A 215 -14.43 -10.58 10.10
C THR A 215 -15.85 -10.51 10.68
N LEU A 216 -16.11 -11.27 11.74
CA LEU A 216 -17.39 -11.25 12.48
C LEU A 216 -17.71 -9.84 12.98
N VAL A 217 -16.69 -9.11 13.44
CA VAL A 217 -16.82 -7.74 13.93
C VAL A 217 -16.62 -6.71 12.83
N ALA A 218 -15.66 -6.91 11.92
CA ALA A 218 -15.38 -5.97 10.83
C ALA A 218 -16.63 -5.66 9.99
N SER A 219 -17.52 -6.65 9.79
CA SER A 219 -18.80 -6.46 9.09
C SER A 219 -19.79 -5.49 9.76
N LYS A 220 -19.57 -5.16 11.04
CA LYS A 220 -20.41 -4.26 11.85
C LYS A 220 -19.83 -2.84 11.94
N ILE A 221 -18.58 -2.65 11.55
CA ILE A 221 -17.91 -1.36 11.53
C ILE A 221 -18.39 -0.61 10.27
N PRO A 222 -18.90 0.63 10.38
CA PRO A 222 -19.27 1.44 9.24
C PRO A 222 -18.08 1.64 8.28
N GLU A 223 -18.34 1.68 6.98
CA GLU A 223 -17.30 2.02 6.01
C GLU A 223 -16.78 3.45 6.23
N ASP A 224 -15.46 3.63 6.08
CA ASP A 224 -14.85 4.96 6.11
C ASP A 224 -15.41 5.84 5.00
N SER A 225 -15.64 7.11 5.32
CA SER A 225 -16.07 8.08 4.32
C SER A 225 -14.97 8.38 3.30
N VAL A 226 -15.35 8.91 2.14
CA VAL A 226 -14.38 9.37 1.13
C VAL A 226 -13.45 10.45 1.71
N ASP A 227 -13.96 11.29 2.60
CA ASP A 227 -13.18 12.36 3.23
C ASP A 227 -12.17 11.79 4.24
N ASP A 228 -12.55 10.78 5.03
CA ASP A 228 -11.64 10.09 5.94
C ASP A 228 -10.51 9.39 5.17
N ARG A 229 -10.83 8.74 4.04
CA ARG A 229 -9.83 8.10 3.17
C ARG A 229 -8.89 9.13 2.54
N ARG A 230 -9.40 10.31 2.15
CA ARG A 230 -8.56 11.40 1.62
C ARG A 230 -7.60 11.93 2.70
N GLU A 231 -8.10 12.15 3.90
CA GLU A 231 -7.27 12.59 5.04
C GLU A 231 -6.23 11.52 5.43
N ALA A 232 -6.62 10.24 5.41
CA ALA A 232 -5.71 9.12 5.60
C ALA A 232 -4.57 9.13 4.56
N LEU A 233 -4.89 9.28 3.27
CA LEU A 233 -3.90 9.38 2.20
C LEU A 233 -2.91 10.53 2.45
N LEU A 234 -3.39 11.72 2.83
CA LEU A 234 -2.52 12.87 3.13
C LEU A 234 -1.59 12.61 4.32
N ARG A 235 -2.10 12.03 5.41
CA ARG A 235 -1.31 11.70 6.61
C ARG A 235 -0.23 10.67 6.31
N ALA A 236 -0.61 9.59 5.62
CA ALA A 236 0.31 8.54 5.21
C ALA A 236 1.38 9.08 4.23
N SER A 237 0.99 9.92 3.27
CA SER A 237 1.92 10.55 2.32
C SER A 237 2.95 11.42 3.01
N ASN A 238 2.52 12.28 3.94
CA ASN A 238 3.44 13.10 4.72
C ASN A 238 4.43 12.24 5.52
N LEU A 239 3.95 11.16 6.17
CA LEU A 239 4.83 10.24 6.89
C LEU A 239 5.83 9.57 5.95
N ALA A 240 5.38 9.03 4.82
CA ALA A 240 6.23 8.36 3.82
C ALA A 240 7.36 9.29 3.34
N LEU A 241 7.01 10.52 2.95
CA LEU A 241 7.96 11.51 2.45
C LEU A 241 8.99 11.90 3.52
N THR A 242 8.60 12.02 4.79
CA THR A 242 9.56 12.28 5.89
C THR A 242 10.54 11.13 6.12
N ARG A 243 10.25 9.94 5.60
CA ARG A 243 11.10 8.74 5.64
C ARG A 243 11.84 8.47 4.32
N GLY A 244 11.70 9.37 3.34
CA GLY A 244 12.31 9.22 2.02
C GLY A 244 11.60 8.21 1.11
N VAL A 245 10.40 7.75 1.48
CA VAL A 245 9.57 6.88 0.63
C VAL A 245 8.80 7.75 -0.34
N THR A 246 9.05 7.57 -1.63
CA THR A 246 8.49 8.39 -2.72
C THR A 246 7.57 7.63 -3.64
N MET A 247 7.56 6.29 -3.55
CA MET A 247 6.63 5.43 -4.28
C MET A 247 6.16 4.31 -3.36
N ILE A 248 4.89 3.96 -3.48
CA ILE A 248 4.29 2.85 -2.73
C ILE A 248 3.43 2.00 -3.66
N LEU A 249 3.30 0.72 -3.34
CA LEU A 249 2.26 -0.15 -3.88
C LEU A 249 1.27 -0.43 -2.74
N ASP A 250 0.11 0.24 -2.81
CA ASP A 250 -0.96 0.06 -1.84
C ASP A 250 -1.71 -1.27 -2.10
N MET A 251 -1.70 -2.16 -1.11
CA MET A 251 -2.45 -3.42 -1.11
C MET A 251 -3.87 -3.22 -0.54
N GLY A 252 -4.46 -2.07 -0.84
CA GLY A 252 -5.78 -1.65 -0.40
C GLY A 252 -6.89 -2.01 -1.38
N ARG A 253 -8.13 -1.73 -0.98
CA ARG A 253 -9.28 -1.81 -1.88
C ARG A 253 -9.40 -0.52 -2.68
N TYR A 254 -9.47 -0.66 -4.01
CA TYR A 254 -9.87 0.45 -4.87
C TYR A 254 -11.40 0.59 -4.86
N TYR A 255 -11.89 1.75 -4.43
CA TYR A 255 -13.30 2.09 -4.46
C TYR A 255 -13.60 2.84 -5.75
N ARG A 256 -14.33 2.18 -6.64
CA ARG A 256 -14.66 2.69 -7.97
C ARG A 256 -15.62 3.87 -7.86
N CYS A 257 -15.16 5.07 -8.25
CA CYS A 257 -16.02 6.25 -8.33
C CYS A 257 -16.78 6.36 -9.67
N ASP A 258 -16.31 5.66 -10.71
CA ASP A 258 -16.89 5.74 -12.05
C ASP A 258 -16.63 4.48 -12.90
N ASN A 259 -17.41 4.30 -13.97
CA ASN A 259 -17.36 3.11 -14.82
C ASN A 259 -16.16 3.06 -15.77
N LYS A 260 -15.25 4.04 -15.75
CA LYS A 260 -14.07 4.05 -16.63
C LYS A 260 -12.87 3.42 -15.92
N VAL A 261 -12.21 2.48 -16.58
CA VAL A 261 -11.01 1.85 -16.05
C VAL A 261 -9.83 2.28 -16.92
N SER A 262 -8.95 3.09 -16.35
CA SER A 262 -7.67 3.50 -16.92
C SER A 262 -6.58 3.10 -15.93
N HIS A 263 -5.45 2.59 -16.42
CA HIS A 263 -4.30 2.32 -15.55
C HIS A 263 -3.82 3.60 -14.87
N ALA A 264 -3.82 4.74 -15.56
CA ALA A 264 -3.48 6.03 -14.95
C ALA A 264 -4.76 6.76 -14.55
N LEU A 265 -4.95 6.99 -13.26
CA LEU A 265 -6.03 7.80 -12.71
C LEU A 265 -5.60 9.27 -12.56
N SER A 266 -4.31 9.50 -12.34
CA SER A 266 -3.66 10.81 -12.36
C SER A 266 -2.17 10.66 -12.71
N GLU A 267 -1.40 11.75 -12.62
CA GLU A 267 0.07 11.71 -12.72
C GLU A 267 0.74 10.92 -11.57
N TRP A 268 0.01 10.68 -10.47
CA TRP A 268 0.56 10.07 -9.25
C TRP A 268 -0.11 8.75 -8.87
N ILE A 269 -1.33 8.49 -9.36
CA ILE A 269 -2.14 7.35 -8.94
C ILE A 269 -2.43 6.45 -10.13
N TYR A 270 -2.10 5.17 -9.97
CA TYR A 270 -2.27 4.15 -10.97
C TYR A 270 -3.02 2.93 -10.41
N ILE A 271 -3.89 2.33 -11.23
CA ILE A 271 -4.42 0.99 -10.96
C ILE A 271 -3.38 -0.02 -11.42
N GLY A 272 -2.68 -0.65 -10.47
CA GLY A 272 -1.58 -1.57 -10.76
C GLY A 272 -2.01 -3.03 -10.92
N GLY A 273 -2.96 -3.51 -10.11
CA GLY A 273 -3.22 -4.94 -10.03
C GLY A 273 -4.32 -5.33 -9.05
N VAL A 274 -4.43 -6.64 -8.83
CA VAL A 274 -5.34 -7.28 -7.89
C VAL A 274 -4.51 -8.01 -6.83
N LYS A 275 -4.94 -7.92 -5.57
CA LYS A 275 -4.36 -8.65 -4.44
C LYS A 275 -5.24 -9.86 -4.09
N ALA A 276 -4.61 -11.02 -3.91
CA ALA A 276 -5.26 -12.22 -3.40
C ALA A 276 -4.45 -12.85 -2.25
N PHE A 277 -5.04 -13.87 -1.61
CA PHE A 277 -4.46 -14.59 -0.48
C PHE A 277 -4.58 -16.10 -0.70
N SER A 278 -3.51 -16.84 -0.42
CA SER A 278 -3.47 -18.31 -0.51
C SER A 278 -3.55 -18.97 0.87
N ASP A 279 -2.94 -18.34 1.89
CA ASP A 279 -2.92 -18.79 3.27
C ASP A 279 -2.98 -17.62 4.28
N GLY A 280 -2.82 -17.94 5.57
CA GLY A 280 -2.79 -17.00 6.69
C GLY A 280 -1.37 -16.56 7.09
N SER A 281 -1.05 -16.60 8.39
CA SER A 281 0.23 -16.12 8.93
C SER A 281 0.92 -17.14 9.82
N LEU A 282 2.24 -17.00 9.99
CA LEU A 282 2.98 -17.82 10.95
C LEU A 282 2.61 -17.49 12.40
N GLY A 283 2.38 -16.21 12.72
CA GLY A 283 2.12 -15.78 14.11
C GLY A 283 0.82 -16.30 14.69
N SER A 284 -0.14 -16.66 13.84
CA SER A 284 -1.44 -17.21 14.22
C SER A 284 -1.58 -18.71 13.87
N ASN A 285 -0.49 -19.36 13.49
CA ASN A 285 -0.46 -20.76 13.05
C ASN A 285 -1.44 -21.08 11.90
N SER A 286 -1.61 -20.15 10.95
CA SER A 286 -2.54 -20.30 9.82
C SER A 286 -1.87 -20.25 8.44
N ALA A 287 -0.56 -20.00 8.36
CA ALA A 287 0.22 -20.18 7.14
C ALA A 287 0.27 -21.66 6.76
N LEU A 288 0.10 -21.98 5.47
CA LEU A 288 -0.10 -23.36 5.01
C LEU A 288 1.24 -24.07 4.79
N LEU A 289 1.51 -25.09 5.62
CA LEU A 289 2.78 -25.81 5.68
C LEU A 289 2.67 -27.26 5.19
N TYR A 290 3.81 -27.86 4.80
CA TYR A 290 3.90 -29.30 4.56
C TYR A 290 3.98 -30.11 5.85
N GLU A 291 4.75 -29.61 6.82
CA GLU A 291 4.89 -30.19 8.16
C GLU A 291 3.98 -29.45 9.14
N PRO A 292 3.51 -30.11 10.21
CA PRO A 292 2.68 -29.43 11.18
C PRO A 292 3.50 -28.41 11.99
N TYR A 293 2.81 -27.44 12.58
CA TYR A 293 3.43 -26.51 13.52
C TYR A 293 4.02 -27.27 14.71
N VAL A 294 5.23 -26.91 15.12
CA VAL A 294 5.97 -27.58 16.22
C VAL A 294 5.14 -27.67 17.50
N ASP A 295 4.44 -26.58 17.85
CA ASP A 295 3.62 -26.51 19.06
C ASP A 295 2.20 -27.05 18.86
N HIS A 296 1.80 -27.36 17.61
CA HIS A 296 0.45 -27.78 17.23
C HIS A 296 0.56 -28.92 16.19
N PRO A 297 0.87 -30.17 16.60
CA PRO A 297 1.24 -31.27 15.71
C PRO A 297 0.13 -31.72 14.74
N ASP A 298 -1.12 -31.31 14.98
CA ASP A 298 -2.27 -31.59 14.11
C ASP A 298 -2.63 -30.42 13.19
N ASN A 299 -1.90 -29.29 13.27
CA ASN A 299 -2.18 -28.08 12.52
C ASN A 299 -1.14 -27.89 11.40
N TYR A 300 -1.60 -27.80 10.15
CA TYR A 300 -0.79 -27.56 8.95
C TYR A 300 -1.08 -26.19 8.34
N GLY A 301 -1.81 -25.32 9.05
CA GLY A 301 -2.31 -24.06 8.55
C GLY A 301 -3.58 -24.19 7.71
N VAL A 302 -3.93 -23.09 7.03
CA VAL A 302 -5.22 -22.97 6.35
C VAL A 302 -5.02 -22.45 4.94
N GLN A 303 -5.48 -23.23 3.96
CA GLN A 303 -5.71 -22.74 2.61
C GLN A 303 -6.98 -21.88 2.63
N VAL A 304 -6.83 -20.57 2.41
CA VAL A 304 -7.94 -19.60 2.55
C VAL A 304 -8.81 -19.51 1.30
N ILE A 305 -8.32 -19.99 0.15
CA ILE A 305 -9.03 -20.00 -1.12
C ILE A 305 -8.80 -21.30 -1.88
N GLU A 306 -9.81 -21.77 -2.60
CA GLU A 306 -9.65 -22.91 -3.51
C GLU A 306 -8.74 -22.53 -4.69
N LEU A 307 -7.73 -23.36 -4.97
CA LEU A 307 -6.69 -23.06 -5.95
C LEU A 307 -7.26 -22.87 -7.37
N GLU A 308 -8.27 -23.67 -7.73
CA GLU A 308 -8.94 -23.55 -9.03
C GLU A 308 -9.70 -22.22 -9.17
N ALA A 309 -10.33 -21.75 -8.09
CA ALA A 309 -10.98 -20.44 -8.07
C ALA A 309 -9.96 -19.30 -8.21
N LEU A 310 -8.82 -19.42 -7.52
CA LEU A 310 -7.73 -18.45 -7.62
C LEU A 310 -7.11 -18.42 -9.03
N LEU A 311 -6.91 -19.59 -9.65
CA LEU A 311 -6.44 -19.72 -11.02
C LEU A 311 -7.39 -19.02 -12.00
N ASN A 312 -8.70 -19.27 -11.89
CA ASN A 312 -9.70 -18.65 -12.77
C ASN A 312 -9.71 -17.12 -12.62
N MET A 313 -9.72 -16.60 -11.40
CA MET A 313 -9.64 -15.15 -11.17
C MET A 313 -8.35 -14.53 -11.70
N THR A 314 -7.23 -15.26 -11.61
CA THR A 314 -5.93 -14.81 -12.14
C THR A 314 -5.94 -14.74 -13.66
N LEU A 315 -6.48 -15.76 -14.33
CA LEU A 315 -6.66 -15.78 -15.77
C LEU A 315 -7.61 -14.67 -16.24
N GLU A 316 -8.73 -14.46 -15.55
CA GLU A 316 -9.68 -13.38 -15.87
C GLU A 316 -9.05 -11.98 -15.75
N SER A 317 -8.18 -11.79 -14.76
CA SER A 317 -7.44 -10.53 -14.57
C SER A 317 -6.47 -10.24 -15.73
N ASN A 318 -5.91 -11.30 -16.34
CA ASN A 318 -5.01 -11.21 -17.49
C ASN A 318 -5.72 -11.15 -18.85
N LEU A 319 -6.91 -11.75 -18.98
CA LEU A 319 -7.58 -11.94 -20.27
C LEU A 319 -8.46 -10.76 -20.70
N ASN A 320 -8.79 -9.83 -19.79
CA ASN A 320 -9.78 -8.79 -20.07
C ASN A 320 -9.35 -7.68 -21.05
N GLY A 321 -8.19 -7.79 -21.71
CA GLY A 321 -7.82 -7.01 -22.93
C GLY A 321 -7.74 -5.49 -22.79
N LEU A 322 -8.18 -4.94 -21.66
CA LEU A 322 -8.23 -3.51 -21.39
C LEU A 322 -7.14 -3.09 -20.40
N LEU A 323 -6.72 -4.01 -19.50
CA LEU A 323 -5.71 -3.77 -18.48
C LEU A 323 -5.06 -5.11 -18.12
N LEU A 324 -3.76 -5.27 -18.40
CA LEU A 324 -2.97 -6.37 -17.84
C LEU A 324 -2.76 -6.07 -16.36
N LEU A 325 -3.68 -6.53 -15.50
CA LEU A 325 -3.57 -6.33 -14.07
C LEU A 325 -2.62 -7.38 -13.49
N LEU A 326 -1.57 -6.92 -12.82
CA LEU A 326 -0.70 -7.80 -12.04
C LEU A 326 -1.52 -8.45 -10.92
N VAL A 327 -1.42 -9.76 -10.74
CA VAL A 327 -2.03 -10.45 -9.61
C VAL A 327 -0.95 -10.73 -8.58
N ALA A 328 -1.03 -10.07 -7.44
CA ALA A 328 -0.14 -10.31 -6.31
C ALA A 328 -0.83 -11.25 -5.32
N ILE A 329 -0.20 -12.39 -5.00
CA ILE A 329 -0.80 -13.41 -4.14
C ILE A 329 0.03 -13.51 -2.86
N HIS A 330 -0.63 -13.33 -1.71
CA HIS A 330 -0.04 -13.60 -0.40
C HIS A 330 0.14 -15.10 -0.22
N ALA A 331 1.37 -15.53 0.07
CA ALA A 331 1.74 -16.89 0.45
C ALA A 331 2.87 -16.80 1.48
N ILE A 332 2.64 -17.32 2.69
CA ILE A 332 3.66 -17.34 3.75
C ILE A 332 4.25 -18.73 3.92
N GLY A 333 3.40 -19.75 4.04
CA GLY A 333 3.81 -21.12 4.24
C GLY A 333 4.52 -21.71 3.01
N ASP A 334 5.40 -22.67 3.23
CA ASP A 334 6.17 -23.32 2.16
C ASP A 334 5.24 -24.05 1.17
N LYS A 335 4.25 -24.78 1.68
CA LYS A 335 3.23 -25.42 0.83
C LYS A 335 2.38 -24.41 0.07
N ALA A 336 2.04 -23.26 0.67
CA ALA A 336 1.35 -22.19 -0.05
C ALA A 336 2.20 -21.63 -1.20
N ASN A 337 3.50 -21.41 -0.96
CA ASN A 337 4.41 -20.91 -1.99
C ASN A 337 4.48 -21.86 -3.19
N ASP A 338 4.66 -23.16 -2.96
CA ASP A 338 4.72 -24.17 -4.03
C ASP A 338 3.43 -24.20 -4.86
N LEU A 339 2.26 -24.20 -4.20
CA LEU A 339 0.97 -24.20 -4.89
C LEU A 339 0.78 -22.95 -5.78
N ILE A 340 1.23 -21.77 -5.33
CA ILE A 340 1.12 -20.53 -6.10
C ILE A 340 2.13 -20.48 -7.25
N LEU A 341 3.35 -20.98 -7.05
CA LEU A 341 4.34 -21.09 -8.12
C LEU A 341 3.86 -22.04 -9.22
N ASP A 342 3.35 -23.21 -8.85
CA ASP A 342 2.74 -24.15 -9.79
C ASP A 342 1.57 -23.53 -10.55
N MET A 343 0.71 -22.77 -9.85
CA MET A 343 -0.39 -22.04 -10.48
C MET A 343 0.11 -21.01 -11.51
N TYR A 344 1.16 -20.26 -11.21
CA TYR A 344 1.73 -19.30 -12.16
C TYR A 344 2.32 -19.97 -13.41
N VAL A 345 2.95 -21.14 -13.27
CA VAL A 345 3.42 -21.94 -14.42
C VAL A 345 2.26 -22.33 -15.33
N VAL A 346 1.12 -22.73 -14.75
CA VAL A 346 -0.11 -23.02 -15.52
C VAL A 346 -0.68 -21.78 -16.20
N CYS A 347 -0.69 -20.63 -15.51
CA CYS A 347 -1.14 -19.34 -16.08
C CYS A 347 -0.31 -18.90 -17.29
N ASP A 348 1.03 -18.98 -17.20
CA ASP A 348 1.93 -18.60 -18.28
C ASP A 348 1.73 -19.52 -19.49
N SER A 349 1.67 -20.83 -19.26
CA SER A 349 1.40 -21.83 -20.31
C SER A 349 0.09 -21.55 -21.05
N LYS A 350 -1.01 -21.27 -20.32
CA LYS A 350 -2.32 -20.96 -20.92
C LYS A 350 -2.30 -19.61 -21.67
N SER A 351 -1.62 -18.61 -21.14
CA SER A 351 -1.49 -17.29 -21.77
C SER A 351 -0.74 -17.36 -23.09
N GLN A 352 0.35 -18.12 -23.15
CA GLN A 352 1.11 -18.37 -24.38
C GLN A 352 0.26 -19.09 -25.43
N MET A 353 -0.49 -20.13 -25.06
CA MET A 353 -1.40 -20.83 -25.99
C MET A 353 -2.48 -19.90 -26.56
N ALA A 354 -3.03 -19.00 -25.74
CA ALA A 354 -4.03 -18.03 -26.18
C ALA A 354 -3.48 -16.98 -27.15
N GLN A 355 -2.19 -16.63 -27.06
CA GLN A 355 -1.52 -15.75 -28.04
C GLN A 355 -1.24 -16.48 -29.36
N VAL A 356 -0.78 -17.73 -29.32
CA VAL A 356 -0.50 -18.52 -30.53
C VAL A 356 -1.78 -18.78 -31.33
N GLY A 357 -2.93 -18.97 -30.67
CA GLY A 357 -4.22 -19.14 -31.37
C GLY A 357 -4.79 -17.87 -32.01
N ARG A 358 -4.20 -16.70 -31.78
CA ARG A 358 -4.60 -15.41 -32.42
C ARG A 358 -3.69 -14.98 -33.56
N LEU A 359 -2.53 -15.63 -33.75
CA LEU A 359 -1.64 -15.48 -34.91
C LEU A 359 -2.04 -16.49 -35.99
#